data_AF-A0AAW9DVB4-F1
#
_entry.id   AF-A0AAW9DVB4-F1
#
_cell.length_a   1.000
_cell.length_b   1.000
_cell.length_c   1.000
_cell.angle_alpha   90.00
_cell.angle_beta   90.00
_cell.angle_gamma   90.00
#
_symmetry.space_group_name_H-M   'P 1'
#
loop_
_entity.id
_entity.type
_entity.pdbx_description
1 polymer ?
#
loop_
_entity_poly.entity_id
_entity_poly.type
_entity_poly.pdbx_seq_one_letter_code
_entity_poly.pdbx_strand_id
1 'polypeptide(L)'
;MIDKFQKRLSKKSRKGFRGWPMGTIAFYGPDLSRASKVVVSIIHTEGGEPAEMRSWFSDDTDVRHDEAIGQEIVEFIAYHEVKSVAMPEGMMGCPHQQGIDYDTEWCPVCDFWKGRDRFTGKLVL
;
A
#
# COMPACT_ATOMS: atom_id res chain seq x y z
N MET A 1 -4.64 -18.77 -7.54
CA MET A 1 -4.32 -18.23 -8.89
C MET A 1 -3.67 -16.87 -8.64
N ILE A 2 -2.42 -16.64 -9.03
CA ILE A 2 -1.79 -15.31 -8.83
C ILE A 2 -2.50 -14.32 -9.74
N ASP A 3 -3.17 -13.35 -9.13
CA ASP A 3 -3.95 -12.31 -9.79
C ASP A 3 -3.10 -11.59 -10.87
N LYS A 4 -3.72 -11.39 -12.05
CA LYS A 4 -3.14 -10.70 -13.21
C LYS A 4 -2.62 -9.30 -12.83
N PHE A 5 -3.28 -8.62 -11.90
CA PHE A 5 -2.87 -7.35 -11.31
C PHE A 5 -1.53 -7.47 -10.57
N GLN A 6 -1.45 -8.34 -9.56
CA GLN A 6 -0.22 -8.54 -8.78
C GLN A 6 0.96 -8.88 -9.69
N LYS A 7 0.74 -9.73 -10.69
CA LYS A 7 1.76 -10.10 -11.67
C LYS A 7 2.23 -8.89 -12.48
N ARG A 8 1.34 -7.97 -12.87
CA ARG A 8 1.69 -6.74 -13.61
C ARG A 8 2.48 -5.78 -12.73
N LEU A 9 2.03 -5.51 -11.51
CA LEU A 9 2.73 -4.62 -10.58
C LEU A 9 4.08 -5.17 -10.15
N SER A 10 4.14 -6.45 -9.77
CA SER A 10 5.39 -7.11 -9.40
C SER A 10 6.39 -7.06 -10.55
N LYS A 11 5.96 -7.29 -11.80
CA LYS A 11 6.82 -7.12 -12.97
C LYS A 11 7.30 -5.68 -13.15
N LYS A 12 6.45 -4.67 -12.92
CA LYS A 12 6.84 -3.26 -13.04
C LYS A 12 7.80 -2.84 -11.93
N SER A 13 7.58 -3.30 -10.70
CA SER A 13 8.46 -3.04 -9.56
C SER A 13 9.84 -3.70 -9.73
N ARG A 14 9.88 -4.96 -10.19
CA ARG A 14 11.14 -5.68 -10.45
C ARG A 14 11.98 -5.09 -11.58
N LYS A 15 11.43 -4.21 -12.42
CA LYS A 15 12.21 -3.47 -13.42
C LYS A 15 13.10 -2.39 -12.81
N GLY A 16 12.99 -2.14 -11.51
CA GLY A 16 13.74 -1.11 -10.79
C GLY A 16 13.30 0.30 -11.17
N PHE A 17 14.09 1.28 -10.74
CA PHE A 17 13.86 2.67 -11.04
C PHE A 17 14.12 2.98 -12.53
N ARG A 18 13.15 3.62 -13.18
CA ARG A 18 13.18 4.02 -14.60
C ARG A 18 12.79 5.49 -14.79
N GLY A 19 12.95 6.31 -13.75
CA GLY A 19 12.64 7.74 -13.76
C GLY A 19 11.29 8.08 -13.14
N TRP A 20 10.96 9.36 -13.20
CA TRP A 20 9.73 9.94 -12.65
C TRP A 20 8.67 10.18 -13.73
N PRO A 21 7.36 10.10 -13.42
CA PRO A 21 6.77 9.92 -12.08
C PRO A 21 6.97 8.51 -11.49
N MET A 22 7.11 8.42 -10.17
CA MET A 22 7.16 7.17 -9.41
C MET A 22 5.84 6.96 -8.69
N GLY A 23 5.28 5.76 -8.81
CA GLY A 23 4.17 5.32 -7.97
C GLY A 23 4.68 4.50 -6.79
N THR A 24 4.21 4.77 -5.58
CA THR A 24 4.38 3.89 -4.42
C THR A 24 3.06 3.15 -4.17
N ILE A 25 3.13 1.86 -3.84
CA ILE A 25 1.96 1.01 -3.57
C ILE A 25 2.19 0.34 -2.21
N ALA A 26 1.39 0.71 -1.22
CA ALA A 26 1.53 0.29 0.17
C ALA A 26 0.26 -0.42 0.64
N PHE A 27 0.40 -1.66 1.12
CA PHE A 27 -0.70 -2.44 1.67
C PHE A 27 -0.76 -2.31 3.19
N TYR A 28 -1.97 -2.25 3.74
CA TYR A 28 -2.24 -2.14 5.17
C TYR A 28 -3.32 -3.15 5.56
N GLY A 29 -3.24 -3.64 6.79
CA GLY A 29 -4.11 -4.71 7.26
C GLY A 29 -4.28 -4.70 8.77
N PRO A 30 -5.37 -5.29 9.30
CA PRO A 30 -5.55 -5.42 10.75
C PRO A 30 -4.42 -6.25 11.39
N ASP A 31 -3.77 -7.12 10.60
CA ASP A 31 -2.58 -7.89 10.93
C ASP A 31 -1.75 -8.17 9.65
N LEU A 32 -0.75 -9.06 9.72
CA LEU A 32 0.09 -9.42 8.57
C LEU A 32 -0.56 -10.37 7.55
N SER A 33 -1.68 -11.00 7.89
CA SER A 33 -2.29 -12.06 7.08
C SER A 33 -3.13 -11.51 5.93
N ARG A 34 -3.86 -10.40 6.16
CA ARG A 34 -4.82 -9.83 5.20
C ARG A 34 -4.62 -8.35 4.99
N ALA A 35 -4.55 -7.91 3.73
CA ALA A 35 -4.59 -6.49 3.41
C ALA A 35 -6.05 -6.05 3.25
N SER A 36 -6.49 -5.09 4.05
CA SER A 36 -7.82 -4.48 3.96
C SER A 36 -7.78 -3.07 3.34
N LYS A 37 -6.58 -2.51 3.15
CA LYS A 37 -6.37 -1.19 2.53
C LYS A 37 -5.13 -1.20 1.66
N VAL A 38 -5.20 -0.49 0.54
CA VAL A 38 -4.04 -0.17 -0.30
C VAL A 38 -4.03 1.32 -0.58
N VAL A 39 -2.85 1.92 -0.40
CA VAL A 39 -2.60 3.34 -0.68
C VAL A 39 -1.62 3.41 -1.85
N VAL A 40 -1.98 4.21 -2.86
CA VAL A 40 -1.12 4.49 -4.00
C VAL A 40 -0.84 5.98 -4.05
N SER A 41 0.45 6.33 -4.08
CA SER A 41 0.90 7.72 -4.16
C SER A 41 1.77 7.94 -5.39
N ILE A 42 1.63 9.09 -6.05
CA ILE A 42 2.44 9.49 -7.20
C ILE A 42 3.34 10.66 -6.82
N ILE A 43 4.63 10.48 -7.05
CA ILE A 43 5.67 11.50 -6.84
C ILE A 43 6.22 11.86 -8.22
N HIS A 44 6.28 13.14 -8.57
CA HIS A 44 6.63 13.59 -9.93
C HIS A 44 8.11 13.89 -10.13
N THR A 45 8.86 14.12 -9.06
CA THR A 45 10.27 14.51 -9.10
C THR A 45 11.05 13.90 -7.96
N GLU A 46 12.38 13.84 -8.11
CA GLU A 46 13.26 13.37 -7.05
C GLU A 46 13.15 14.23 -5.80
N GLY A 47 13.05 13.57 -4.64
CA GLY A 47 12.84 14.22 -3.35
C GLY A 47 11.50 14.96 -3.20
N GLY A 48 10.59 14.81 -4.17
CA GLY A 48 9.26 15.43 -4.12
C GLY A 48 8.33 14.70 -3.15
N GLU A 49 7.39 15.44 -2.61
CA GLU A 49 6.27 14.86 -1.87
C GLU A 49 5.25 14.21 -2.82
N PRO A 50 4.41 13.28 -2.33
CA PRO A 50 3.25 12.81 -3.06
C PRO A 50 2.37 13.95 -3.56
N ALA A 51 2.25 14.11 -4.89
CA ALA A 51 1.34 15.09 -5.48
C ALA A 51 -0.08 14.53 -5.59
N GLU A 52 -0.19 13.22 -5.82
CA GLU A 52 -1.45 12.51 -5.98
C GLU A 52 -1.45 11.32 -5.04
N MET A 53 -2.58 11.07 -4.38
CA MET A 53 -2.74 9.95 -3.48
C MET A 53 -4.17 9.43 -3.55
N ARG A 54 -4.31 8.11 -3.67
CA ARG A 54 -5.62 7.45 -3.62
C ARG A 54 -5.53 6.20 -2.75
N SER A 55 -6.60 5.94 -2.01
CA SER A 55 -6.73 4.76 -1.15
C SER A 55 -7.95 3.94 -1.56
N TRP A 56 -7.81 2.62 -1.49
CA TRP A 56 -8.89 1.66 -1.66
C TRP A 56 -8.98 0.79 -0.42
N PHE A 57 -10.19 0.37 -0.09
CA PHE A 57 -10.51 -0.38 1.12
C PHE A 57 -11.41 -1.56 0.78
N SER A 58 -11.26 -2.64 1.54
CA SER A 58 -12.18 -3.78 1.51
C SER A 58 -12.31 -4.38 2.90
N ASP A 59 -13.55 -4.58 3.34
CA ASP A 59 -13.85 -5.17 4.64
C ASP A 59 -13.85 -6.69 4.60
N ASP A 60 -14.16 -7.29 3.45
CA ASP A 60 -14.44 -8.71 3.26
C ASP A 60 -13.42 -9.43 2.37
N THR A 61 -12.76 -8.72 1.44
CA THR A 61 -11.72 -9.28 0.56
C THR A 61 -10.31 -8.88 1.01
N ASP A 62 -9.31 -9.62 0.52
CA ASP A 62 -7.93 -9.17 0.57
C ASP A 62 -7.66 -8.29 -0.65
N VAL A 63 -7.41 -7.00 -0.45
CA VAL A 63 -7.26 -6.03 -1.55
C VAL A 63 -6.10 -6.36 -2.50
N ARG A 64 -5.16 -7.23 -2.09
CA ARG A 64 -4.09 -7.71 -2.97
C ARG A 64 -4.63 -8.63 -4.06
N HIS A 65 -5.79 -9.25 -3.86
CA HIS A 65 -6.43 -10.23 -4.75
C HIS A 65 -7.78 -9.76 -5.31
N ASP A 66 -8.13 -8.50 -5.08
CA ASP A 66 -9.37 -7.92 -5.57
C ASP A 66 -9.15 -7.38 -6.99
N GLU A 67 -9.78 -8.02 -7.97
CA GLU A 67 -9.57 -7.69 -9.39
C GLU A 67 -10.05 -6.28 -9.74
N ALA A 68 -11.12 -5.80 -9.10
CA ALA A 68 -11.68 -4.48 -9.36
C ALA A 68 -10.74 -3.39 -8.83
N ILE A 69 -10.30 -3.52 -7.57
CA ILE A 69 -9.31 -2.61 -6.97
C ILE A 69 -8.00 -2.66 -7.77
N GLY A 70 -7.56 -3.86 -8.15
CA GLY A 70 -6.35 -4.04 -8.95
C GLY A 70 -6.41 -3.34 -10.31
N GLN A 71 -7.57 -3.41 -10.98
CA GLN A 71 -7.79 -2.71 -12.25
C GLN A 71 -7.77 -1.19 -12.06
N GLU A 72 -8.44 -0.67 -11.04
CA GLU A 72 -8.42 0.78 -10.73
C GLU A 72 -7.02 1.31 -10.42
N ILE A 73 -6.20 0.54 -9.70
CA ILE A 73 -4.80 0.92 -9.43
C ILE A 73 -3.99 0.98 -10.72
N VAL A 74 -4.17 0.00 -11.62
CA VAL A 74 -3.49 -0.02 -12.92
C VAL A 74 -3.88 1.17 -13.77
N GLU A 75 -5.15 1.54 -13.77
CA GLU A 75 -5.66 2.73 -14.48
C GLU A 75 -5.11 4.01 -13.87
N PHE A 76 -5.09 4.13 -12.55
CA PHE A 76 -4.56 5.28 -11.84
C PHE A 76 -3.07 5.53 -12.16
N ILE A 77 -2.23 4.49 -12.05
CA ILE A 77 -0.80 4.64 -12.38
C ILE A 77 -0.55 4.84 -13.88
N ALA A 78 -1.44 4.37 -14.76
CA ALA A 78 -1.34 4.59 -16.20
C ALA A 78 -1.71 6.03 -16.56
N TYR A 79 -2.79 6.55 -15.95
CA TYR A 79 -3.24 7.93 -16.12
C TYR A 79 -2.16 8.94 -15.74
N HIS A 80 -1.43 8.69 -14.65
CA HIS A 80 -0.30 9.53 -14.22
C HIS A 80 1.05 9.19 -14.89
N GLU A 81 1.04 8.39 -15.96
CA GLU A 81 2.23 8.04 -16.76
C GLU A 81 3.42 7.51 -15.91
N VAL A 82 3.11 6.77 -14.85
CA VAL A 82 4.11 6.28 -13.89
C VAL A 82 5.19 5.47 -14.60
N LYS A 83 6.45 5.86 -14.45
CA LYS A 83 7.61 5.17 -15.05
C LYS A 83 8.19 4.11 -14.13
N SER A 84 8.18 4.38 -12.82
CA SER A 84 8.75 3.53 -11.77
C SER A 84 7.71 3.14 -10.74
N VAL A 85 7.74 1.91 -10.24
CA VAL A 85 6.85 1.48 -9.14
C VAL A 85 7.68 0.94 -7.98
N ALA A 86 7.50 1.52 -6.80
CA ALA A 86 7.98 0.96 -5.55
C ALA A 86 6.80 0.29 -4.82
N MET A 87 6.94 -0.98 -4.49
CA MET A 87 5.91 -1.75 -3.82
C MET A 87 6.59 -2.60 -2.75
N PRO A 88 6.68 -2.11 -1.50
CA PRO A 88 7.25 -2.87 -0.39
C PRO A 88 6.58 -4.23 -0.25
N GLU A 89 7.36 -5.23 0.18
CA GLU A 89 6.80 -6.51 0.55
C GLU A 89 6.13 -6.42 1.92
N GLY A 90 5.04 -7.16 2.11
CA GLY A 90 4.34 -7.24 3.40
C GLY A 90 3.34 -6.10 3.64
N MET A 91 2.98 -5.92 4.91
CA MET A 91 2.06 -4.88 5.36
C MET A 91 2.84 -3.71 5.94
N MET A 92 2.42 -2.49 5.59
CA MET A 92 3.00 -1.24 6.08
C MET A 92 2.45 -0.81 7.45
N GLY A 93 1.43 -1.51 7.95
CA GLY A 93 0.84 -1.29 9.26
C GLY A 93 -0.67 -1.46 9.28
N CYS A 94 -1.29 -0.87 10.31
CA CYS A 94 -2.73 -0.78 10.50
C CYS A 94 -3.40 0.05 9.38
N PRO A 95 -4.60 -0.33 8.90
CA PRO A 95 -5.34 0.47 7.92
C PRO A 95 -5.83 1.82 8.49
N HIS A 96 -5.97 1.92 9.82
CA HIS A 96 -6.42 3.11 10.53
C HIS A 96 -5.28 4.10 10.80
N GLN A 97 -5.56 5.39 10.68
CA GLN A 97 -4.62 6.49 10.82
C GLN A 97 -4.82 7.24 12.14
N GLN A 98 -3.73 7.38 12.92
CA GLN A 98 -3.73 8.18 14.14
C GLN A 98 -3.97 9.68 13.81
N GLY A 99 -4.78 10.36 14.63
CA GLY A 99 -5.21 11.74 14.44
C GLY A 99 -6.30 11.92 13.37
N ILE A 100 -6.76 10.83 12.74
CA ILE A 100 -7.94 10.81 11.86
C ILE A 100 -8.98 9.82 12.41
N ASP A 101 -8.58 8.56 12.55
CA ASP A 101 -9.47 7.47 12.98
C ASP A 101 -9.43 7.26 14.50
N TYR A 102 -8.32 7.59 15.16
CA TYR A 102 -8.15 7.46 16.60
C TYR A 102 -7.05 8.38 17.14
N ASP A 103 -7.12 8.77 18.42
CA ASP A 103 -6.17 9.71 19.05
C ASP A 103 -5.22 9.05 20.06
N THR A 104 -5.45 7.78 20.40
CA THR A 104 -4.59 7.03 21.31
C THR A 104 -3.24 6.69 20.69
N GLU A 105 -2.26 6.31 21.50
CA GLU A 105 -0.93 5.86 21.02
C GLU A 105 -1.04 4.68 20.06
N TRP A 106 -1.94 3.74 20.35
CA TRP A 106 -2.19 2.56 19.54
C TRP A 106 -3.60 2.54 18.99
N CYS A 107 -3.77 1.97 17.80
CA CYS A 107 -5.08 1.71 17.23
C CYS A 107 -5.89 0.82 18.19
N PRO A 108 -7.12 1.22 18.58
CA PRO A 108 -7.94 0.43 19.48
C PRO A 108 -8.58 -0.79 18.80
N VAL A 109 -8.55 -0.86 17.46
CA VAL A 109 -9.18 -1.92 16.67
C VAL A 109 -8.19 -3.03 16.30
N CYS A 110 -6.95 -2.68 15.97
CA CYS A 110 -5.97 -3.63 15.43
C CYS A 110 -4.91 -3.99 16.47
N ASP A 111 -5.31 -4.81 17.46
CA ASP A 111 -4.47 -5.23 18.58
C ASP A 111 -3.14 -5.87 18.16
N PHE A 112 -3.12 -6.53 16.99
CA PHE A 112 -1.91 -7.13 16.44
C PHE A 112 -0.73 -6.16 16.46
N TRP A 113 -0.94 -4.90 16.07
CA TRP A 113 0.13 -3.91 15.88
C TRP A 113 0.66 -3.30 17.18
N LYS A 114 0.04 -3.56 18.34
CA LYS A 114 0.48 -3.01 19.63
C LYS A 114 1.89 -3.50 19.98
N GLY A 115 2.80 -2.56 20.21
CA GLY A 115 4.19 -2.85 20.58
C GLY A 115 5.00 -3.52 19.47
N ARG A 116 4.55 -3.48 18.21
CA ARG A 116 5.26 -4.05 17.06
C ARG A 116 5.84 -2.97 16.16
N ASP A 117 7.01 -3.25 15.60
CA ASP A 117 7.53 -2.48 14.48
C ASP A 117 6.63 -2.69 13.27
N ARG A 118 6.15 -1.60 12.67
CA ARG A 118 5.14 -1.65 11.61
C ARG A 118 5.64 -2.25 10.30
N PHE A 119 6.96 -2.27 10.07
CA PHE A 119 7.54 -2.78 8.83
C PHE A 119 7.83 -4.28 8.90
N THR A 120 8.24 -4.77 10.08
CA THR A 120 8.59 -6.18 10.30
C THR A 120 7.48 -6.98 10.98
N GLY A 121 6.54 -6.31 11.65
CA GLY A 121 5.52 -6.94 12.48
C GLY A 121 6.08 -7.70 13.69
N LYS A 122 7.34 -7.43 14.08
CA LYS A 122 7.96 -8.03 15.26
C LYS A 122 7.76 -7.14 16.47
N LEU A 123 7.66 -7.74 17.66
CA LEU A 123 7.63 -6.97 18.90
C LEU A 123 8.92 -6.17 19.04
N VAL A 124 8.78 -4.90 19.40
CA VAL A 124 9.89 -4.04 19.79
C VAL A 124 10.14 -4.34 21.28
N LEU A 125 11.22 -5.06 21.55
CA LEU A 125 11.68 -5.36 22.92
C LEU A 125 12.30 -4.13 23.58
#